data_AF-A0A1F9GP20-F1
#
_entry.id   AF-A0A1F9GP20-F1
#
_cell.length_a   1.000
_cell.length_b   1.000
_cell.length_c   1.000
_cell.angle_alpha   90.00
_cell.angle_beta   90.00
_cell.angle_gamma   90.00
#
_symmetry.space_group_name_H-M   'P 1'
#
loop_
_entity.id
_entity.type
_entity.pdbx_description
1 polymer ?
#
loop_
_entity_poly.entity_id
_entity_poly.type
_entity_poly.pdbx_seq_one_letter_code
_entity_poly.pdbx_strand_id
1 'polypeptide(L)'
;MENLFLFENHDQSYFIWKKTGFQNETLVHVDAHLDFDWIKNQGKPIHIGNYIWPAMEENIVKSFYWVVPDPIWEGKEQRLIKKDLAHNFKKNHPYPWRMESKKDWLRISWACPEHGRRGEKELIVLGFSNLPHFEEPVLLDIDVDFLITHSIFALKNKRNMQKRFPWIWPDTLAKILRQHFVWKVITIAYSVEGGYTPLSFKFLGDTLQALLGGQIADPKKREASLAWGLAEYYWVSGNKELSRGYHQRAIALDPSYKTEFNSDGIRLEILKRRKEALKEFEKIVERDPQDVKAKCNAANIHIFYKNFEKGRKLFEEALSYNAVCGEAHLGLGYLWMRQKKWEKAGLFFDQAIGQNVENKSVYYWKGLVSEKRGLKEEALNYYNQFVRMGRNNFWVSLRLAKLYLQKGATTKAKWEMERLLHVLLRTFKEFCVSLLWQWRKVLWSF
;
A
#
# COMPACT_ATOMS: atom_id res chain seq x y z
N MET A 1 9.80 -26.41 -11.18
CA MET A 1 8.63 -25.61 -11.58
C MET A 1 8.10 -24.93 -10.32
N GLU A 2 7.70 -23.67 -10.45
CA GLU A 2 7.37 -22.76 -9.33
C GLU A 2 6.10 -23.20 -8.59
N ASN A 3 6.28 -23.90 -7.48
CA ASN A 3 5.18 -24.31 -6.60
C ASN A 3 4.81 -23.18 -5.62
N LEU A 4 4.89 -21.91 -6.03
CA LEU A 4 4.50 -20.75 -5.25
C LEU A 4 3.71 -19.78 -6.12
N PHE A 5 2.52 -19.41 -5.65
CA PHE A 5 1.62 -18.49 -6.34
C PHE A 5 1.25 -17.32 -5.43
N LEU A 6 1.18 -16.12 -6.02
CA LEU A 6 0.86 -14.87 -5.34
C LEU A 6 -0.27 -14.17 -6.09
N PHE A 7 -1.31 -13.75 -5.39
CA PHE A 7 -2.50 -13.17 -6.00
C PHE A 7 -3.26 -12.24 -5.02
N GLU A 8 -4.25 -11.52 -5.52
CA GLU A 8 -4.99 -10.53 -4.73
C GLU A 8 -6.00 -11.17 -3.75
N ASN A 9 -6.65 -12.27 -4.14
CA ASN A 9 -7.74 -12.91 -3.38
C ASN A 9 -7.53 -14.42 -3.17
N HIS A 10 -7.89 -14.89 -1.98
CA HIS A 10 -7.77 -16.30 -1.54
C HIS A 10 -8.50 -17.34 -2.37
N ASP A 11 -9.60 -16.98 -3.01
CA ASP A 11 -10.40 -17.94 -3.79
C ASP A 11 -9.61 -18.52 -4.98
N GLN A 12 -8.56 -17.85 -5.43
CA GLN A 12 -7.64 -18.34 -6.45
C GLN A 12 -6.88 -19.60 -6.01
N SER A 13 -6.64 -19.81 -4.71
CA SER A 13 -5.96 -20.98 -4.18
C SER A 13 -6.65 -22.29 -4.61
N TYR A 14 -7.98 -22.33 -4.51
CA TYR A 14 -8.77 -23.51 -4.89
C TYR A 14 -8.58 -23.91 -6.36
N PHE A 15 -8.58 -22.93 -7.28
CA PHE A 15 -8.38 -23.22 -8.70
C PHE A 15 -6.99 -23.77 -8.99
N ILE A 16 -5.96 -23.29 -8.27
CA ILE A 16 -4.60 -23.82 -8.37
C ILE A 16 -4.56 -25.27 -7.89
N TRP A 17 -5.11 -25.55 -6.70
CA TRP A 17 -5.11 -26.90 -6.14
C TRP A 17 -5.84 -27.90 -7.04
N LYS A 18 -7.02 -27.50 -7.53
CA LYS A 18 -7.83 -28.31 -8.45
C LYS A 18 -7.12 -28.57 -9.77
N LYS A 19 -6.53 -27.54 -10.39
CA LYS A 19 -5.79 -27.67 -11.65
C LYS A 19 -4.58 -28.59 -11.53
N THR A 20 -3.95 -28.62 -10.36
CA THR A 20 -2.78 -29.47 -10.09
C THR A 20 -3.16 -30.92 -9.83
N GLY A 21 -4.43 -31.21 -9.55
CA GLY A 21 -4.93 -32.58 -9.35
C GLY A 21 -4.63 -33.16 -7.97
N PHE A 22 -4.38 -32.30 -6.97
CA PHE A 22 -4.16 -32.74 -5.59
C PHE A 22 -5.38 -33.46 -5.01
N GLN A 23 -5.16 -34.49 -4.19
CA GLN A 23 -6.22 -35.26 -3.54
C GLN A 23 -5.82 -35.69 -2.13
N ASN A 24 -6.79 -35.64 -1.23
CA ASN A 24 -6.71 -36.05 0.17
C ASN A 24 -5.55 -35.40 0.94
N GLU A 25 -5.25 -34.14 0.61
CA GLU A 25 -4.10 -33.43 1.16
C GLU A 25 -4.37 -32.82 2.53
N THR A 26 -3.29 -32.53 3.25
CA THR A 26 -3.33 -31.64 4.41
C THR A 26 -3.13 -30.20 3.97
N LEU A 27 -4.10 -29.34 4.28
CA LEU A 27 -4.02 -27.90 4.07
C LEU A 27 -3.63 -27.21 5.38
N VAL A 28 -2.63 -26.35 5.32
CA VAL A 28 -2.26 -25.44 6.41
C VAL A 28 -2.55 -24.03 5.95
N HIS A 29 -3.54 -23.41 6.56
CA HIS A 29 -4.05 -22.07 6.23
C HIS A 29 -3.69 -21.10 7.34
N VAL A 30 -2.83 -20.14 7.01
CA VAL A 30 -2.29 -19.14 7.93
C VAL A 30 -3.11 -17.86 7.75
N ASP A 31 -4.06 -17.62 8.66
CA ASP A 31 -5.08 -16.57 8.51
C ASP A 31 -5.61 -16.09 9.87
N ALA A 32 -5.83 -14.80 10.00
CA ALA A 32 -6.34 -14.17 11.21
C ALA A 32 -7.87 -14.09 11.30
N HIS A 33 -8.60 -14.40 10.23
CA HIS A 33 -10.02 -14.09 10.12
C HIS A 33 -10.96 -15.20 10.58
N LEU A 34 -11.98 -14.80 11.35
CA LEU A 34 -13.14 -15.62 11.68
C LEU A 34 -14.27 -15.31 10.69
N ASP A 35 -14.15 -15.78 9.47
CA ASP A 35 -15.11 -15.64 8.35
C ASP A 35 -15.65 -17.01 7.91
N PHE A 36 -15.85 -17.86 8.90
CA PHE A 36 -16.32 -19.23 8.79
C PHE A 36 -17.85 -19.34 8.64
N ASP A 37 -18.41 -18.67 7.62
CA ASP A 37 -19.76 -18.94 7.14
C ASP A 37 -19.73 -20.23 6.29
N TRP A 38 -19.54 -21.38 6.94
CA TRP A 38 -19.11 -22.66 6.34
C TRP A 38 -20.00 -23.19 5.19
N ILE A 39 -21.28 -22.83 5.13
CA ILE A 39 -22.26 -23.59 4.36
C ILE A 39 -23.22 -22.64 3.66
N LYS A 40 -22.89 -22.39 2.39
CA LYS A 40 -23.70 -21.68 1.40
C LYS A 40 -24.28 -20.35 1.88
N ASN A 41 -23.63 -19.24 1.54
CA ASN A 41 -24.30 -17.95 1.57
C ASN A 41 -24.56 -17.43 0.15
N GLN A 42 -25.83 -17.46 -0.24
CA GLN A 42 -26.39 -16.88 -1.45
C GLN A 42 -26.12 -15.36 -1.48
N GLY A 43 -25.03 -14.94 -2.13
CA GLY A 43 -24.85 -13.55 -2.56
C GLY A 43 -24.13 -12.58 -1.60
N LYS A 44 -23.21 -13.05 -0.75
CA LYS A 44 -22.28 -12.16 -0.02
C LYS A 44 -20.85 -12.22 -0.61
N PRO A 45 -20.07 -11.12 -0.56
CA PRO A 45 -18.69 -11.10 -1.04
C PRO A 45 -17.76 -11.88 -0.10
N ILE A 46 -16.89 -12.70 -0.72
CA ILE A 46 -15.63 -13.33 -0.28
C ILE A 46 -15.55 -13.75 1.21
N HIS A 47 -15.55 -15.06 1.48
CA HIS A 47 -15.19 -15.66 2.77
C HIS A 47 -14.52 -17.04 2.57
N ILE A 48 -13.74 -17.52 3.55
CA ILE A 48 -13.01 -18.82 3.50
C ILE A 48 -13.90 -19.99 3.07
N GLY A 49 -15.17 -19.99 3.52
CA GLY A 49 -16.17 -21.00 3.14
C GLY A 49 -16.45 -21.14 1.63
N ASN A 50 -16.03 -20.19 0.79
CA ASN A 50 -16.27 -20.25 -0.66
C ASN A 50 -15.25 -21.07 -1.45
N TYR A 51 -14.11 -21.44 -0.87
CA TYR A 51 -13.06 -22.14 -1.62
C TYR A 51 -12.44 -23.32 -0.85
N ILE A 52 -12.27 -23.23 0.48
CA ILE A 52 -11.81 -24.37 1.29
C ILE A 52 -12.89 -25.45 1.38
N TRP A 53 -14.16 -25.07 1.61
CA TRP A 53 -15.24 -26.05 1.68
C TRP A 53 -15.42 -26.81 0.35
N PRO A 54 -15.47 -26.15 -0.83
CA PRO A 54 -15.41 -26.86 -2.11
C PRO A 54 -14.18 -27.77 -2.25
N ALA A 55 -13.00 -27.33 -1.80
CA ALA A 55 -11.80 -28.19 -1.83
C ALA A 55 -11.97 -29.45 -0.95
N MET A 56 -12.65 -29.33 0.18
CA MET A 56 -12.96 -30.47 1.05
C MET A 56 -14.02 -31.38 0.42
N GLU A 57 -15.09 -30.84 -0.16
CA GLU A 57 -16.15 -31.62 -0.83
C GLU A 57 -15.62 -32.38 -2.05
N GLU A 58 -14.71 -31.77 -2.80
CA GLU A 58 -14.05 -32.41 -3.96
C GLU A 58 -12.87 -33.31 -3.57
N ASN A 59 -12.67 -33.58 -2.27
CA ASN A 59 -11.59 -34.42 -1.74
C ASN A 59 -10.18 -33.97 -2.14
N ILE A 60 -10.00 -32.69 -2.44
CA ILE A 60 -8.67 -32.08 -2.59
C ILE A 60 -8.02 -31.99 -1.22
N VAL A 61 -8.77 -31.52 -0.21
CA VAL A 61 -8.34 -31.36 1.17
C VAL A 61 -9.07 -32.34 2.08
N LYS A 62 -8.30 -33.11 2.86
CA LYS A 62 -8.82 -34.05 3.87
C LYS A 62 -8.72 -33.47 5.28
N SER A 63 -7.55 -32.91 5.61
CA SER A 63 -7.26 -32.33 6.93
C SER A 63 -6.94 -30.86 6.76
N PHE A 64 -7.64 -30.01 7.50
CA PHE A 64 -7.53 -28.56 7.40
C PHE A 64 -7.03 -27.95 8.72
N TYR A 65 -5.84 -27.38 8.70
CA TYR A 65 -5.25 -26.67 9.83
C TYR A 65 -5.42 -25.18 9.62
N TRP A 66 -6.30 -24.57 10.40
CA TRP A 66 -6.43 -23.12 10.47
C TRP A 66 -5.53 -22.56 11.58
N VAL A 67 -4.47 -21.88 11.16
CA VAL A 67 -3.45 -21.31 12.04
C VAL A 67 -3.79 -19.84 12.26
N VAL A 68 -4.11 -19.48 13.50
CA VAL A 68 -4.44 -18.10 13.88
C VAL A 68 -3.29 -17.41 14.60
N PRO A 69 -3.25 -16.07 14.62
CA PRO A 69 -2.29 -15.31 15.40
C PRO A 69 -2.25 -15.72 16.87
N ASP A 70 -1.04 -15.86 17.44
CA ASP A 70 -0.87 -16.17 18.86
C ASP A 70 -1.58 -15.17 19.79
N PRO A 71 -1.56 -13.83 19.53
CA PRO A 71 -2.33 -12.90 20.35
C PRO A 71 -3.84 -13.17 20.39
N ILE A 72 -4.39 -13.75 19.32
CA ILE A 72 -5.80 -14.14 19.23
C ILE A 72 -6.05 -15.44 19.99
N TRP A 73 -5.18 -16.43 19.78
CA TRP A 73 -5.32 -17.76 20.39
C TRP A 73 -5.07 -17.79 21.89
N GLU A 74 -4.08 -17.06 22.37
CA GLU A 74 -3.74 -16.92 23.78
C GLU A 74 -4.64 -15.89 24.49
N GLY A 75 -5.31 -15.05 23.70
CA GLY A 75 -6.21 -14.01 24.17
C GLY A 75 -7.60 -14.48 24.58
N LYS A 76 -8.42 -13.53 25.04
CA LYS A 76 -9.84 -13.77 25.37
C LYS A 76 -10.69 -14.17 24.16
N GLU A 77 -10.18 -13.89 22.96
CA GLU A 77 -10.85 -14.12 21.68
C GLU A 77 -10.89 -15.59 21.27
N GLN A 78 -10.01 -16.44 21.82
CA GLN A 78 -10.06 -17.90 21.62
C GLN A 78 -11.45 -18.49 21.94
N ARG A 79 -12.12 -17.95 22.97
CA ARG A 79 -13.48 -18.38 23.37
C ARG A 79 -14.53 -18.01 22.32
N LEU A 80 -14.32 -16.92 21.58
CA LEU A 80 -15.21 -16.50 20.49
C LEU A 80 -15.08 -17.43 19.30
N ILE A 81 -13.84 -17.76 18.89
CA ILE A 81 -13.58 -18.76 17.84
C ILE A 81 -14.29 -20.08 18.15
N LYS A 82 -14.10 -20.60 19.37
CA LYS A 82 -14.73 -21.86 19.81
C LYS A 82 -16.26 -21.81 19.75
N LYS A 83 -16.86 -20.70 20.21
CA LYS A 83 -18.32 -20.51 20.20
C LYS A 83 -18.88 -20.39 18.79
N ASP A 84 -18.21 -19.62 17.94
CA ASP A 84 -18.64 -19.36 16.57
C ASP A 84 -18.59 -20.64 15.73
N LEU A 85 -17.47 -21.39 15.78
CA LEU A 85 -17.35 -22.67 15.09
C LEU A 85 -18.40 -23.67 15.58
N ALA A 86 -18.59 -23.83 16.90
CA ALA A 86 -19.61 -24.73 17.42
C ALA A 86 -21.02 -24.32 16.96
N HIS A 87 -21.32 -23.02 16.90
CA HIS A 87 -22.59 -22.51 16.40
C HIS A 87 -22.77 -22.81 14.91
N ASN A 88 -21.77 -22.50 14.09
CA ASN A 88 -21.81 -22.69 12.64
C ASN A 88 -21.90 -24.17 12.25
N PHE A 89 -21.12 -25.05 12.90
CA PHE A 89 -21.22 -26.49 12.67
C PHE A 89 -22.58 -27.04 13.13
N LYS A 90 -23.10 -26.60 14.28
CA LYS A 90 -24.43 -27.04 14.73
C LYS A 90 -25.54 -26.58 13.79
N LYS A 91 -25.47 -25.35 13.31
CA LYS A 91 -26.53 -24.73 12.51
C LYS A 91 -26.54 -25.23 11.08
N ASN A 92 -25.36 -25.40 10.48
CA ASN A 92 -25.27 -25.57 9.05
C ASN A 92 -24.69 -26.93 8.62
N HIS A 93 -23.88 -27.62 9.45
CA HIS A 93 -23.11 -28.80 9.00
C HIS A 93 -23.98 -30.02 8.69
N PRO A 94 -23.88 -30.62 7.48
CA PRO A 94 -24.79 -31.67 7.05
C PRO A 94 -24.50 -33.04 7.67
N TYR A 95 -23.28 -33.27 8.17
CA TYR A 95 -22.84 -34.56 8.70
C TYR A 95 -22.66 -34.55 10.22
N PRO A 96 -22.82 -35.71 10.89
CA PRO A 96 -22.47 -35.86 12.30
C PRO A 96 -21.01 -35.50 12.55
N TRP A 97 -20.78 -34.66 13.56
CA TRP A 97 -19.47 -34.13 13.89
C TRP A 97 -19.19 -34.22 15.40
N ARG A 98 -17.91 -34.18 15.75
CA ARG A 98 -17.42 -34.13 17.12
C ARG A 98 -16.43 -32.97 17.25
N MET A 99 -16.48 -32.27 18.38
CA MET A 99 -15.51 -31.23 18.72
C MET A 99 -14.76 -31.57 19.99
N GLU A 100 -13.43 -31.47 19.93
CA GLU A 100 -12.51 -31.68 21.03
C GLU A 100 -11.69 -30.40 21.23
N SER A 101 -11.62 -29.88 22.45
CA SER A 101 -10.82 -28.69 22.76
C SER A 101 -9.77 -29.05 23.79
N LYS A 102 -8.52 -28.67 23.50
CA LYS A 102 -7.43 -28.59 24.47
C LYS A 102 -7.01 -27.13 24.68
N LYS A 103 -5.97 -26.94 25.49
CA LYS A 103 -5.36 -25.62 25.73
C LYS A 103 -4.78 -25.06 24.41
N ASP A 104 -4.06 -25.90 23.69
CA ASP A 104 -3.20 -25.47 22.57
C ASP A 104 -3.89 -25.56 21.21
N TRP A 105 -4.97 -26.35 21.11
CA TRP A 105 -5.72 -26.56 19.86
C TRP A 105 -7.21 -26.86 20.09
N LEU A 106 -7.99 -26.70 19.02
CA LEU A 106 -9.38 -27.14 18.86
C LEU A 106 -9.46 -28.05 17.64
N ARG A 107 -10.12 -29.21 17.74
CA ARG A 107 -10.34 -30.13 16.62
C ARG A 107 -11.83 -30.35 16.43
N ILE A 108 -12.30 -30.28 15.19
CA ILE A 108 -13.63 -30.70 14.79
C ILE A 108 -13.47 -31.78 13.72
N SER A 109 -14.04 -32.97 13.93
CA SER A 109 -14.03 -34.04 12.94
C SER A 109 -15.44 -34.48 12.58
N TRP A 110 -15.61 -34.95 11.34
CA TRP A 110 -16.90 -35.43 10.85
C TRP A 110 -16.72 -36.59 9.88
N ALA A 111 -17.70 -37.49 9.88
CA ALA A 111 -17.73 -38.61 8.95
C ALA A 111 -18.37 -38.15 7.64
N CYS A 112 -17.67 -38.37 6.52
CA CYS A 112 -18.20 -38.16 5.19
C CYS A 112 -18.49 -39.52 4.52
N PRO A 113 -19.68 -39.74 3.95
CA PRO A 113 -19.96 -40.91 3.14
C PRO A 113 -19.27 -40.78 1.77
N GLU A 114 -18.13 -41.46 1.57
CA GLU A 114 -17.40 -41.46 0.29
C GLU A 114 -17.51 -42.84 -0.38
N HIS A 115 -18.20 -42.95 -1.53
CA HIS A 115 -18.10 -44.13 -2.43
C HIS A 115 -18.12 -45.51 -1.73
N GLY A 116 -18.95 -45.69 -0.69
CA GLY A 116 -19.05 -46.96 0.06
C GLY A 116 -18.04 -47.17 1.20
N ARG A 117 -17.19 -46.18 1.53
CA ARG A 117 -16.33 -46.16 2.73
C ARG A 117 -16.62 -44.92 3.59
N ARG A 118 -16.47 -45.04 4.92
CA ARG A 118 -16.49 -43.88 5.83
C ARG A 118 -15.12 -43.22 5.82
N GLY A 119 -15.00 -42.04 5.20
CA GLY A 119 -13.86 -41.15 5.37
C GLY A 119 -14.09 -40.23 6.58
N GLU A 120 -13.05 -39.90 7.32
CA GLU A 120 -13.10 -38.86 8.35
C GLU A 120 -12.36 -37.62 7.84
N LYS A 121 -13.03 -36.47 7.89
CA LYS A 121 -12.46 -35.15 7.60
C LYS A 121 -12.32 -34.37 8.90
N GLU A 122 -11.40 -33.42 8.91
CA GLU A 122 -11.10 -32.66 10.12
C GLU A 122 -10.69 -31.21 9.87
N LEU A 123 -11.07 -30.37 10.82
CA LEU A 123 -10.60 -29.01 11.04
C LEU A 123 -9.81 -28.99 12.36
N ILE A 124 -8.57 -28.51 12.33
CA ILE A 124 -7.78 -28.19 13.51
C ILE A 124 -7.55 -26.68 13.54
N VAL A 125 -7.83 -26.03 14.67
CA VAL A 125 -7.53 -24.63 14.91
C VAL A 125 -6.51 -24.51 16.03
N LEU A 126 -5.48 -23.71 15.82
CA LEU A 126 -4.40 -23.52 16.78
C LEU A 126 -3.72 -22.16 16.61
N GLY A 127 -3.04 -21.70 17.66
CA GLY A 127 -2.11 -20.59 17.57
C GLY A 127 -0.84 -20.97 16.81
N PHE A 128 -0.23 -20.01 16.13
CA PHE A 128 1.00 -20.20 15.35
C PHE A 128 2.14 -20.88 16.11
N SER A 129 2.33 -20.57 17.39
CA SER A 129 3.38 -21.20 18.21
C SER A 129 3.12 -22.68 18.53
N ASN A 130 1.90 -23.18 18.29
CA ASN A 130 1.51 -24.57 18.55
C ASN A 130 1.53 -25.45 17.29
N LEU A 131 2.13 -24.96 16.20
CA LEU A 131 2.17 -25.64 14.91
C LEU A 131 2.90 -26.99 15.04
N PRO A 132 2.28 -28.11 14.63
CA PRO A 132 2.97 -29.39 14.66
C PRO A 132 4.01 -29.46 13.53
N HIS A 133 4.92 -30.43 13.63
CA HIS A 133 5.81 -30.79 12.52
C HIS A 133 5.06 -31.77 11.61
N PHE A 134 5.09 -31.55 10.30
CA PHE A 134 4.44 -32.41 9.32
C PHE A 134 5.49 -33.20 8.54
N GLU A 135 5.44 -34.52 8.66
CA GLU A 135 6.33 -35.43 7.91
C GLU A 135 5.98 -35.43 6.42
N GLU A 136 4.68 -35.37 6.10
CA GLU A 136 4.17 -35.36 4.73
C GLU A 136 4.07 -33.93 4.17
N PRO A 137 4.39 -33.71 2.87
CA PRO A 137 4.27 -32.40 2.27
C PRO A 137 2.83 -31.86 2.26
N VAL A 138 2.64 -30.61 2.70
CA VAL A 138 1.32 -29.96 2.83
C VAL A 138 1.00 -29.00 1.68
N LEU A 139 -0.28 -28.65 1.52
CA LEU A 139 -0.69 -27.43 0.82
C LEU A 139 -0.57 -26.28 1.83
N LEU A 140 0.24 -25.26 1.54
CA LEU A 140 0.40 -24.10 2.42
C LEU A 140 -0.30 -22.89 1.80
N ASP A 141 -1.26 -22.32 2.53
CA ASP A 141 -2.00 -21.13 2.14
C ASP A 141 -1.79 -20.03 3.17
N ILE A 142 -1.46 -18.81 2.73
CA ILE A 142 -1.09 -17.71 3.62
C ILE A 142 -1.88 -16.45 3.26
N ASP A 143 -2.64 -15.94 4.22
CA ASP A 143 -3.14 -14.57 4.19
C ASP A 143 -2.06 -13.60 4.71
N VAL A 144 -1.77 -12.56 3.93
CA VAL A 144 -0.85 -11.50 4.35
C VAL A 144 -1.37 -10.71 5.56
N ASP A 145 -2.68 -10.56 5.72
CA ASP A 145 -3.24 -9.85 6.88
C ASP A 145 -3.00 -10.58 8.21
N PHE A 146 -2.68 -11.89 8.15
CA PHE A 146 -2.25 -12.67 9.30
C PHE A 146 -1.14 -11.94 10.04
N LEU A 147 -0.18 -11.36 9.31
CA LEU A 147 1.01 -10.74 9.88
C LEU A 147 0.67 -9.49 10.71
N ILE A 148 -0.41 -8.77 10.38
CA ILE A 148 -0.76 -7.47 10.98
C ILE A 148 -1.95 -7.53 11.94
N THR A 149 -2.69 -8.63 11.94
CA THR A 149 -3.90 -8.80 12.74
C THR A 149 -3.60 -9.48 14.08
N HIS A 150 -3.80 -8.75 15.18
CA HIS A 150 -3.60 -9.25 16.56
C HIS A 150 -4.89 -9.41 17.35
N SER A 151 -6.03 -9.13 16.72
CA SER A 151 -7.35 -9.22 17.34
C SER A 151 -8.41 -9.34 16.24
N ILE A 152 -9.38 -10.23 16.41
CA ILE A 152 -10.53 -10.40 15.51
C ILE A 152 -11.34 -9.10 15.43
N PHE A 153 -11.31 -8.26 16.47
CA PHE A 153 -12.00 -6.97 16.52
C PHE A 153 -11.18 -5.80 15.95
N ALA A 154 -9.88 -5.99 15.66
CA ALA A 154 -8.97 -4.94 15.20
C ALA A 154 -9.48 -4.20 13.94
N LEU A 155 -10.21 -4.91 13.08
CA LEU A 155 -10.64 -4.43 11.77
C LEU A 155 -11.89 -3.55 11.78
N LYS A 156 -12.69 -3.56 12.86
CA LYS A 156 -13.78 -2.59 13.02
C LYS A 156 -13.28 -1.15 13.10
N ASN A 157 -11.98 -0.96 13.38
CA ASN A 157 -11.33 0.33 13.48
C ASN A 157 -10.16 0.45 12.48
N LYS A 158 -10.47 0.50 11.18
CA LYS A 158 -9.49 0.69 10.07
C LYS A 158 -8.48 1.83 10.29
N ARG A 159 -8.81 2.83 11.13
CA ARG A 159 -7.92 3.94 11.52
C ARG A 159 -6.70 3.51 12.34
N ASN A 160 -6.80 2.41 13.10
CA ASN A 160 -5.70 1.94 13.93
C ASN A 160 -4.80 0.93 13.22
N MET A 161 -5.25 0.27 12.15
CA MET A 161 -4.42 -0.71 11.42
C MET A 161 -3.18 -0.09 10.76
N GLN A 162 -3.29 1.14 10.21
CA GLN A 162 -2.14 1.85 9.66
C GLN A 162 -1.08 2.23 10.71
N LYS A 163 -1.44 2.18 12.01
CA LYS A 163 -0.53 2.44 13.13
C LYS A 163 -0.04 1.15 13.82
N ARG A 164 -0.53 -0.02 13.40
CA ARG A 164 -0.25 -1.31 14.03
C ARG A 164 0.81 -2.04 13.20
N PHE A 165 1.87 -2.45 13.88
CA PHE A 165 2.96 -3.19 13.26
C PHE A 165 2.60 -4.65 13.08
N PRO A 166 3.25 -5.36 12.15
CA PRO A 166 3.14 -6.81 12.11
C PRO A 166 3.47 -7.39 13.48
N TRP A 167 2.61 -8.28 14.01
CA TRP A 167 2.92 -9.00 15.24
C TRP A 167 3.95 -10.11 14.98
N ILE A 168 4.04 -10.56 13.73
CA ILE A 168 5.10 -11.44 13.22
C ILE A 168 5.60 -10.91 11.87
N TRP A 169 6.93 -10.87 11.71
CA TRP A 169 7.56 -10.43 10.47
C TRP A 169 7.71 -11.57 9.45
N PRO A 170 7.71 -11.28 8.14
CA PRO A 170 7.82 -12.29 7.08
C PRO A 170 9.01 -13.25 7.22
N ASP A 171 10.18 -12.76 7.65
CA ASP A 171 11.39 -13.55 7.84
C ASP A 171 11.25 -14.55 8.99
N THR A 172 10.64 -14.11 10.09
CA THR A 172 10.37 -14.94 11.25
C THR A 172 9.30 -15.99 10.93
N LEU A 173 8.21 -15.58 10.28
CA LEU A 173 7.16 -16.47 9.78
C LEU A 173 7.78 -17.52 8.85
N ALA A 174 8.48 -17.10 7.79
CA ALA A 174 9.08 -18.01 6.80
C ALA A 174 10.10 -18.96 7.40
N LYS A 175 10.90 -18.50 8.38
CA LYS A 175 11.86 -19.35 9.10
C LYS A 175 11.15 -20.46 9.87
N ILE A 176 10.10 -20.12 10.62
CA ILE A 176 9.35 -21.10 11.42
C ILE A 176 8.60 -22.07 10.49
N LEU A 177 7.93 -21.57 9.45
CA LEU A 177 7.25 -22.44 8.47
C LEU A 177 8.22 -23.49 7.90
N ARG A 178 9.45 -23.10 7.53
CA ARG A 178 10.46 -24.04 7.03
C ARG A 178 10.91 -25.12 8.01
N GLN A 179 10.80 -24.86 9.30
CA GLN A 179 11.16 -25.84 10.34
C GLN A 179 10.06 -26.88 10.54
N HIS A 180 8.82 -26.54 10.18
CA HIS A 180 7.63 -27.36 10.42
C HIS A 180 7.10 -28.06 9.16
N PHE A 181 7.44 -27.55 7.96
CA PHE A 181 6.84 -27.99 6.71
C PHE A 181 7.86 -28.40 5.65
N VAL A 182 7.52 -29.48 4.97
CA VAL A 182 7.73 -29.58 3.53
C VAL A 182 6.39 -29.22 2.88
N TRP A 183 6.40 -28.48 1.77
CA TRP A 183 5.16 -28.08 1.07
C TRP A 183 5.14 -28.59 -0.37
N LYS A 184 3.97 -29.04 -0.83
CA LYS A 184 3.69 -29.35 -2.23
C LYS A 184 3.50 -28.08 -3.04
N VAL A 185 2.76 -27.13 -2.48
CA VAL A 185 2.46 -25.82 -3.07
C VAL A 185 2.34 -24.77 -1.98
N ILE A 186 2.70 -23.54 -2.32
CA ILE A 186 2.46 -22.34 -1.52
C ILE A 186 1.52 -21.43 -2.32
N THR A 187 0.46 -20.98 -1.67
CA THR A 187 -0.42 -19.92 -2.15
C THR A 187 -0.37 -18.76 -1.17
N ILE A 188 -0.17 -17.55 -1.66
CA ILE A 188 -0.10 -16.32 -0.85
C ILE A 188 -1.12 -15.34 -1.40
N ALA A 189 -2.04 -14.90 -0.55
CA ALA A 189 -3.03 -13.89 -0.90
C ALA A 189 -2.69 -12.55 -0.25
N TYR A 190 -2.82 -11.47 -1.01
CA TYR A 190 -2.67 -10.13 -0.44
C TYR A 190 -3.86 -9.71 0.42
N SER A 191 -5.07 -10.21 0.18
CA SER A 191 -6.31 -9.81 0.88
C SER A 191 -6.59 -8.30 0.84
N VAL A 192 -6.31 -7.66 -0.29
CA VAL A 192 -6.61 -6.23 -0.48
C VAL A 192 -8.09 -5.98 -0.75
N GLU A 193 -8.80 -6.95 -1.33
CA GLU A 193 -10.24 -6.88 -1.56
C GLU A 193 -10.99 -7.05 -0.23
N GLY A 194 -11.99 -6.21 0.06
CA GLY A 194 -12.60 -6.08 1.40
C GLY A 194 -11.82 -5.15 2.36
N GLY A 195 -10.55 -4.88 2.05
CA GLY A 195 -9.68 -3.95 2.77
C GLY A 195 -9.18 -4.48 4.11
N TYR A 196 -8.89 -5.78 4.17
CA TYR A 196 -8.27 -6.47 5.30
C TYR A 196 -6.78 -6.14 5.37
N THR A 197 -6.06 -6.26 4.26
CA THR A 197 -4.69 -5.75 4.13
C THR A 197 -4.68 -4.33 3.55
N PRO A 198 -4.21 -3.31 4.31
CA PRO A 198 -3.98 -1.99 3.74
C PRO A 198 -2.94 -2.06 2.61
N LEU A 199 -3.14 -1.32 1.51
CA LEU A 199 -2.18 -1.28 0.40
C LEU A 199 -0.73 -0.95 0.83
N SER A 200 -0.55 -0.21 1.91
CA SER A 200 0.77 0.10 2.49
C SER A 200 1.50 -1.14 3.03
N PHE A 201 0.81 -2.24 3.27
CA PHE A 201 1.36 -3.52 3.73
C PHE A 201 1.42 -4.59 2.63
N LYS A 202 1.08 -4.24 1.39
CA LYS A 202 1.15 -5.18 0.25
C LYS A 202 2.54 -5.81 0.12
N PHE A 203 3.60 -5.05 0.41
CA PHE A 203 4.99 -5.52 0.37
C PHE A 203 5.27 -6.76 1.24
N LEU A 204 4.45 -7.05 2.26
CA LEU A 204 4.61 -8.23 3.11
C LEU A 204 4.40 -9.52 2.30
N GLY A 205 3.46 -9.52 1.35
CA GLY A 205 3.23 -10.64 0.43
C GLY A 205 4.40 -10.85 -0.53
N ASP A 206 4.92 -9.78 -1.13
CA ASP A 206 6.13 -9.81 -1.97
C ASP A 206 7.32 -10.37 -1.18
N THR A 207 7.47 -9.94 0.06
CA THR A 207 8.55 -10.39 0.95
C THR A 207 8.40 -11.86 1.30
N LEU A 208 7.18 -12.34 1.58
CA LEU A 208 6.93 -13.77 1.82
C LEU A 208 7.17 -14.61 0.58
N GLN A 209 6.76 -14.15 -0.60
CA GLN A 209 7.08 -14.82 -1.86
C GLN A 209 8.59 -14.94 -2.04
N ALA A 210 9.34 -13.84 -1.84
CA ALA A 210 10.79 -13.83 -1.95
C ALA A 210 11.46 -14.75 -0.92
N LEU A 211 10.91 -14.78 0.30
CA LEU A 211 11.44 -15.57 1.38
C LEU A 211 11.13 -17.04 1.24
N LEU A 212 9.93 -17.44 0.83
CA LEU A 212 9.47 -18.83 0.75
C LEU A 212 9.73 -19.46 -0.62
N GLY A 213 9.74 -18.66 -1.68
CA GLY A 213 9.96 -19.07 -3.06
C GLY A 213 11.43 -19.32 -3.41
N GLY A 214 11.66 -20.31 -4.27
CA GLY A 214 12.99 -20.73 -4.73
C GLY A 214 13.66 -19.83 -5.76
N GLN A 215 13.08 -18.67 -6.13
CA GLN A 215 13.65 -17.82 -7.18
C GLN A 215 14.71 -16.83 -6.71
N ILE A 216 14.74 -16.47 -5.42
CA ILE A 216 15.84 -15.67 -4.89
C ILE A 216 16.76 -16.59 -4.09
N ALA A 217 17.52 -17.44 -4.81
CA ALA A 217 18.51 -18.32 -4.20
C ALA A 217 19.58 -17.52 -3.44
N ASP A 218 19.89 -16.31 -3.92
CA ASP A 218 20.89 -15.40 -3.36
C ASP A 218 20.40 -14.77 -2.03
N PRO A 219 21.05 -15.10 -0.89
CA PRO A 219 20.75 -14.49 0.40
C PRO A 219 20.79 -12.96 0.38
N LYS A 220 21.66 -12.33 -0.42
CA LYS A 220 21.77 -10.87 -0.51
C LYS A 220 20.55 -10.25 -1.17
N LYS A 221 20.05 -10.84 -2.25
CA LYS A 221 18.83 -10.37 -2.91
C LYS A 221 17.59 -10.54 -2.04
N ARG A 222 17.52 -11.62 -1.25
CA ARG A 222 16.45 -11.79 -0.23
C ARG A 222 16.53 -10.71 0.84
N GLU A 223 17.73 -10.45 1.34
CA GLU A 223 17.97 -9.41 2.34
C GLU A 223 17.69 -8.00 1.78
N ALA A 224 17.97 -7.77 0.49
CA ALA A 224 17.65 -6.54 -0.20
C ALA A 224 16.14 -6.29 -0.27
N SER A 225 15.37 -7.33 -0.64
CA SER A 225 13.90 -7.26 -0.69
C SER A 225 13.29 -6.97 0.69
N LEU A 226 13.81 -7.61 1.74
CA LEU A 226 13.37 -7.36 3.11
C LEU A 226 13.70 -5.92 3.54
N ALA A 227 14.92 -5.46 3.26
CA ALA A 227 15.33 -4.10 3.54
C ALA A 227 14.48 -3.08 2.78
N TRP A 228 14.06 -3.38 1.54
CA TRP A 228 13.16 -2.53 0.78
C TRP A 228 11.78 -2.42 1.44
N GLY A 229 11.18 -3.55 1.83
CA GLY A 229 9.89 -3.57 2.53
C GLY A 229 9.91 -2.77 3.84
N LEU A 230 10.96 -2.93 4.64
CA LEU A 230 11.16 -2.15 5.87
C LEU A 230 11.30 -0.65 5.59
N ALA A 231 11.96 -0.29 4.49
CA ALA A 231 12.12 1.10 4.11
C ALA A 231 10.78 1.77 3.74
N GLU A 232 9.94 1.09 2.96
CA GLU A 232 8.58 1.55 2.62
C GLU A 232 7.71 1.64 3.87
N TYR A 233 7.86 0.68 4.78
CA TYR A 233 7.19 0.70 6.08
C TYR A 233 7.52 1.96 6.89
N TYR A 234 8.80 2.26 7.09
CA TYR A 234 9.22 3.43 7.86
C TYR A 234 8.88 4.74 7.14
N TRP A 235 8.80 4.72 5.81
CA TRP A 235 8.36 5.85 5.01
C TRP A 235 6.91 6.20 5.31
N VAL A 236 6.00 5.23 5.20
CA VAL A 236 4.57 5.39 5.50
C VAL A 236 4.34 5.72 6.97
N SER A 237 5.13 5.14 7.88
CA SER A 237 5.07 5.41 9.32
C SER A 237 5.60 6.78 9.72
N GLY A 238 6.15 7.56 8.78
CA GLY A 238 6.72 8.87 9.03
C GLY A 238 8.10 8.86 9.69
N ASN A 239 8.67 7.69 9.99
CA ASN A 239 10.01 7.55 10.54
C ASN A 239 11.06 7.57 9.41
N LYS A 240 11.32 8.78 8.97
CA LYS A 240 12.12 9.10 7.81
C LYS A 240 13.58 8.64 7.88
N GLU A 241 14.18 8.56 9.06
CA GLU A 241 15.58 8.14 9.21
C GLU A 241 15.75 6.62 9.11
N LEU A 242 14.85 5.86 9.72
CA LEU A 242 14.90 4.40 9.59
C LEU A 242 14.56 3.97 8.16
N SER A 243 13.57 4.61 7.53
CA SER A 243 13.27 4.42 6.11
C SER A 243 14.52 4.62 5.26
N ARG A 244 15.29 5.67 5.57
CA ARG A 244 16.53 5.99 4.88
C ARG A 244 17.53 4.84 4.94
N GLY A 245 17.81 4.37 6.16
CA GLY A 245 18.80 3.33 6.42
C GLY A 245 18.44 2.01 5.73
N TYR A 246 17.17 1.63 5.75
CA TYR A 246 16.71 0.39 5.13
C TYR A 246 16.71 0.44 3.60
N HIS A 247 16.34 1.57 2.97
CA HIS A 247 16.48 1.73 1.52
C HIS A 247 17.95 1.70 1.09
N GLN A 248 18.86 2.31 1.87
CA GLN A 248 20.30 2.26 1.57
C GLN A 248 20.84 0.84 1.65
N ARG A 249 20.42 0.10 2.68
CA ARG A 249 20.74 -1.32 2.81
C ARG A 249 20.19 -2.13 1.64
N ALA A 250 18.94 -1.90 1.23
CA ALA A 250 18.33 -2.57 0.09
C ALA A 250 19.12 -2.35 -1.20
N ILE A 251 19.45 -1.09 -1.51
CA ILE A 251 20.21 -0.72 -2.72
C ILE A 251 21.65 -1.26 -2.66
N ALA A 252 22.27 -1.27 -1.48
CA ALA A 252 23.62 -1.81 -1.30
C ALA A 252 23.67 -3.33 -1.49
N LEU A 253 22.60 -4.04 -1.11
CA LEU A 253 22.49 -5.48 -1.22
C LEU A 253 22.04 -5.92 -2.62
N ASP A 254 21.15 -5.16 -3.26
CA ASP A 254 20.75 -5.35 -4.66
C ASP A 254 20.53 -3.97 -5.35
N PRO A 255 21.47 -3.56 -6.22
CA PRO A 255 21.38 -2.28 -6.94
C PRO A 255 20.15 -2.12 -7.84
N SER A 256 19.41 -3.19 -8.18
CA SER A 256 18.19 -3.12 -9.00
C SER A 256 17.04 -2.37 -8.30
N TYR A 257 17.05 -2.29 -6.97
CA TYR A 257 16.13 -1.45 -6.19
C TYR A 257 16.40 0.05 -6.36
N LYS A 258 17.52 0.45 -7.00
CA LYS A 258 17.82 1.84 -7.26
C LYS A 258 16.93 2.38 -8.39
N THR A 259 15.81 2.98 -8.01
CA THR A 259 14.94 3.72 -8.94
C THR A 259 15.29 5.21 -8.96
N GLU A 260 14.82 5.91 -10.00
CA GLU A 260 14.93 7.36 -10.12
C GLU A 260 14.38 8.10 -8.87
N PHE A 261 13.30 7.56 -8.29
CA PHE A 261 12.61 8.11 -7.12
C PHE A 261 13.32 7.80 -5.79
N ASN A 262 14.23 6.82 -5.76
CA ASN A 262 14.99 6.40 -4.58
C ASN A 262 16.48 6.77 -4.63
N SER A 263 16.86 7.61 -5.60
CA SER A 263 18.15 8.29 -5.59
C SER A 263 18.26 9.19 -4.34
N ASP A 264 19.41 9.14 -3.65
CA ASP A 264 19.63 9.82 -2.37
C ASP A 264 19.22 11.30 -2.41
N GLY A 265 19.43 11.98 -3.53
CA GLY A 265 19.07 13.39 -3.68
C GLY A 265 17.57 13.70 -3.74
N ILE A 266 16.73 12.90 -4.42
CA ILE A 266 15.27 13.11 -4.49
C ILE A 266 14.63 12.78 -3.13
N ARG A 267 15.15 11.75 -2.46
CA ARG A 267 14.72 11.37 -1.11
C ARG A 267 15.10 12.44 -0.08
N LEU A 268 16.33 12.96 -0.12
CA LEU A 268 16.79 14.01 0.79
C LEU A 268 16.03 15.35 0.61
N GLU A 269 15.54 15.63 -0.60
CA GLU A 269 14.63 16.75 -0.87
C GLU A 269 13.28 16.58 -0.16
N ILE A 270 12.69 15.39 -0.19
CA ILE A 270 11.43 15.05 0.51
C ILE A 270 11.62 15.00 2.04
N LEU A 271 12.83 14.71 2.50
CA LEU A 271 13.21 14.67 3.92
C LEU A 271 13.58 16.05 4.51
N LYS A 272 13.45 17.15 3.75
CA LYS A 272 13.88 18.51 4.14
C LYS A 272 15.39 18.65 4.48
N ARG A 273 16.21 17.61 4.25
CA ARG A 273 17.68 17.62 4.43
C ARG A 273 18.39 18.08 3.14
N ARG A 274 17.95 19.23 2.64
CA ARG A 274 18.32 19.76 1.31
C ARG A 274 19.82 20.06 1.17
N LYS A 275 20.57 20.31 2.26
CA LYS A 275 22.03 20.52 2.22
C LYS A 275 22.80 19.25 1.84
N GLU A 276 22.36 18.09 2.30
CA GLU A 276 22.99 16.81 1.95
C GLU A 276 22.59 16.38 0.54
N ALA A 277 21.33 16.60 0.16
CA ALA A 277 20.86 16.36 -1.20
C ALA A 277 21.73 17.09 -2.22
N LEU A 278 22.02 18.37 -1.95
CA LEU A 278 22.84 19.20 -2.82
C LEU A 278 24.23 18.61 -3.02
N LYS A 279 24.91 18.21 -1.93
CA LYS A 279 26.25 17.61 -2.02
C LYS A 279 26.29 16.34 -2.87
N GLU A 280 25.24 15.52 -2.78
CA GLU A 280 25.20 14.27 -3.56
C GLU A 280 24.90 14.53 -5.04
N PHE A 281 24.01 15.49 -5.35
CA PHE A 281 23.81 15.91 -6.73
C PHE A 281 25.05 16.58 -7.32
N GLU A 282 25.78 17.38 -6.54
CA GLU A 282 27.06 17.97 -6.97
C GLU A 282 28.07 16.89 -7.35
N LYS A 283 28.23 15.82 -6.55
CA LYS A 283 29.08 14.67 -6.93
C LYS A 283 28.62 13.96 -8.20
N ILE A 284 27.31 13.81 -8.41
CA ILE A 284 26.78 13.20 -9.63
C ILE A 284 27.13 14.09 -10.83
N VAL A 285 26.97 15.40 -10.72
CA VAL A 285 27.32 16.36 -11.79
C VAL A 285 28.83 16.40 -12.04
N GLU A 286 29.67 16.26 -11.01
CA GLU A 286 31.12 16.15 -11.17
C GLU A 286 31.54 14.89 -11.92
N ARG A 287 30.88 13.75 -11.62
CA ARG A 287 31.17 12.47 -12.26
C ARG A 287 30.58 12.37 -13.68
N ASP A 288 29.37 12.90 -13.86
CA ASP A 288 28.65 12.93 -15.13
C ASP A 288 28.13 14.36 -15.39
N PRO A 289 28.95 15.17 -16.08
CA PRO A 289 28.56 16.52 -16.46
C PRO A 289 27.41 16.59 -17.45
N GLN A 290 26.89 15.49 -18.00
CA GLN A 290 25.76 15.47 -18.93
C GLN A 290 24.44 15.10 -18.24
N ASP A 291 24.46 14.69 -16.97
CA ASP A 291 23.25 14.34 -16.23
C ASP A 291 22.33 15.57 -16.05
N VAL A 292 21.33 15.67 -16.92
CA VAL A 292 20.33 16.75 -16.96
C VAL A 292 19.50 16.75 -15.67
N LYS A 293 19.20 15.57 -15.12
CA LYS A 293 18.30 15.43 -13.97
C LYS A 293 19.00 15.84 -12.68
N ALA A 294 20.25 15.44 -12.49
CA ALA A 294 21.07 15.85 -11.34
C ALA A 294 21.23 17.37 -11.31
N LYS A 295 21.50 18.00 -12.47
CA LYS A 295 21.55 19.48 -12.57
C LYS A 295 20.22 20.13 -12.23
N CYS A 296 19.10 19.64 -12.76
CA CYS A 296 17.77 20.15 -12.45
C CYS A 296 17.44 20.08 -10.95
N ASN A 297 17.80 18.98 -10.28
CA ASN A 297 17.55 18.81 -8.85
C ASN A 297 18.48 19.69 -7.99
N ALA A 298 19.77 19.79 -8.32
CA ALA A 298 20.68 20.72 -7.68
C ALA A 298 20.20 22.18 -7.84
N ALA A 299 19.73 22.55 -9.03
CA ALA A 299 19.18 23.86 -9.32
C ALA A 299 17.97 24.20 -8.46
N ASN A 300 17.01 23.28 -8.33
CA ASN A 300 15.85 23.43 -7.45
C ASN A 300 16.25 23.68 -5.98
N ILE A 301 17.25 22.96 -5.50
CA ILE A 301 17.77 23.13 -4.14
C ILE A 301 18.45 24.50 -3.97
N HIS A 302 19.24 24.95 -4.96
CA HIS A 302 19.81 26.29 -4.94
C HIS A 302 18.73 27.38 -4.89
N ILE A 303 17.64 27.25 -5.67
CA ILE A 303 16.50 28.19 -5.64
C ILE A 303 15.81 28.16 -4.27
N PHE A 304 15.68 26.99 -3.65
CA PHE A 304 15.14 26.89 -2.29
C PHE A 304 15.96 27.74 -1.31
N TYR A 305 17.30 27.66 -1.39
CA TYR A 305 18.23 28.47 -0.60
C TYR A 305 18.42 29.91 -1.11
N LYS A 306 17.61 30.37 -2.07
CA LYS A 306 17.70 31.70 -2.70
C LYS A 306 19.01 31.98 -3.45
N ASN A 307 19.78 30.93 -3.77
CA ASN A 307 20.94 30.99 -4.65
C ASN A 307 20.49 31.00 -6.12
N PHE A 308 19.73 32.02 -6.51
CA PHE A 308 19.04 32.05 -7.81
C PHE A 308 20.00 31.99 -8.99
N GLU A 309 21.16 32.63 -8.91
CA GLU A 309 22.14 32.64 -9.99
C GLU A 309 22.72 31.25 -10.27
N LYS A 310 23.10 30.52 -9.21
CA LYS A 310 23.59 29.13 -9.31
C LYS A 310 22.50 28.20 -9.85
N GLY A 311 21.28 28.34 -9.34
CA GLY A 311 20.15 27.56 -9.83
C GLY A 311 19.83 27.82 -11.30
N ARG A 312 19.92 29.08 -11.74
CA ARG A 312 19.72 29.44 -13.15
C ARG A 312 20.79 28.78 -14.03
N LYS A 313 22.07 28.92 -13.69
CA LYS A 313 23.17 28.35 -14.48
C LYS A 313 23.02 26.84 -14.65
N LEU A 314 22.70 26.12 -13.58
CA LEU A 314 22.48 24.67 -13.64
C LEU A 314 21.29 24.28 -14.54
N PHE A 315 20.23 25.07 -14.57
CA PHE A 315 19.14 24.85 -15.53
C PHE A 315 19.52 25.18 -16.97
N GLU A 316 20.29 26.26 -17.18
CA GLU A 316 20.80 26.63 -18.51
C GLU A 316 21.77 25.56 -19.05
N GLU A 317 22.64 25.02 -18.19
CA GLU A 317 23.50 23.88 -18.50
C GLU A 317 22.68 22.61 -18.76
N ALA A 318 21.66 22.32 -17.96
CA ALA A 318 20.75 21.20 -18.22
C ALA A 318 20.12 21.31 -19.62
N LEU A 319 19.68 22.52 -20.00
CA LEU A 319 19.10 22.79 -21.32
C LEU A 319 20.14 22.77 -22.46
N SER A 320 21.42 23.05 -22.20
CA SER A 320 22.46 22.91 -23.24
C SER A 320 22.72 21.45 -23.60
N TYR A 321 22.52 20.52 -22.66
CA TYR A 321 22.61 19.08 -22.93
C TYR A 321 21.31 18.48 -23.45
N ASN A 322 20.15 18.97 -22.97
CA ASN A 322 18.84 18.55 -23.44
C ASN A 322 17.89 19.74 -23.54
N ALA A 323 17.79 20.31 -24.74
CA ALA A 323 16.95 21.48 -25.01
C ALA A 323 15.44 21.20 -24.88
N VAL A 324 15.00 19.94 -24.86
CA VAL A 324 13.58 19.55 -24.73
C VAL A 324 13.21 19.10 -23.31
N CYS A 325 14.06 19.35 -22.31
CA CYS A 325 13.76 19.00 -20.92
C CYS A 325 12.65 19.90 -20.34
N GLY A 326 11.44 19.36 -20.19
CA GLY A 326 10.29 20.07 -19.60
C GLY A 326 10.51 20.46 -18.13
N GLU A 327 11.23 19.65 -17.37
CA GLU A 327 11.55 19.87 -15.95
C GLU A 327 12.47 21.09 -15.76
N ALA A 328 13.44 21.29 -16.66
CA ALA A 328 14.34 22.44 -16.62
C ALA A 328 13.59 23.75 -16.91
N HIS A 329 12.70 23.76 -17.91
CA HIS A 329 11.83 24.89 -18.20
C HIS A 329 10.87 25.17 -17.02
N LEU A 330 10.28 24.14 -16.42
CA LEU A 330 9.44 24.28 -15.23
C LEU A 330 10.21 24.91 -14.06
N GLY A 331 11.45 24.47 -13.84
CA GLY A 331 12.34 24.99 -12.82
C GLY A 331 12.73 26.46 -13.03
N LEU A 332 13.05 26.86 -14.27
CA LEU A 332 13.28 28.26 -14.64
C LEU A 332 12.02 29.12 -14.45
N GLY A 333 10.84 28.61 -14.83
CA GLY A 333 9.57 29.29 -14.57
C GLY A 333 9.36 29.54 -13.08
N TYR A 334 9.62 28.54 -12.24
CA TYR A 334 9.55 28.68 -10.78
C TYR A 334 10.57 29.69 -10.24
N LEU A 335 11.81 29.67 -10.74
CA LEU A 335 12.86 30.64 -10.40
C LEU A 335 12.41 32.07 -10.66
N TRP A 336 11.90 32.35 -11.85
CA TRP A 336 11.44 33.70 -12.22
C TRP A 336 10.20 34.12 -11.44
N MET A 337 9.29 33.19 -11.16
CA MET A 337 8.14 33.41 -10.31
C MET A 337 8.57 33.80 -8.87
N ARG A 338 9.59 33.14 -8.32
CA ARG A 338 10.16 33.47 -6.99
C ARG A 338 10.81 34.84 -6.95
N GLN A 339 11.32 35.32 -8.09
CA GLN A 339 11.80 36.70 -8.27
C GLN A 339 10.69 37.70 -8.62
N LYS A 340 9.42 37.29 -8.65
CA LYS A 340 8.26 38.10 -9.04
C LYS A 340 8.33 38.65 -10.47
N LYS A 341 9.14 38.03 -11.35
CA LYS A 341 9.21 38.35 -12.79
C LYS A 341 8.18 37.51 -13.54
N TRP A 342 6.92 37.90 -13.40
CA TRP A 342 5.75 37.08 -13.79
C TRP A 342 5.69 36.79 -15.30
N GLU A 343 6.06 37.73 -16.16
CA GLU A 343 6.05 37.53 -17.62
C GLU A 343 7.06 36.46 -18.04
N LYS A 344 8.31 36.56 -17.56
CA LYS A 344 9.34 35.54 -17.81
C LYS A 344 8.91 34.18 -17.26
N ALA A 345 8.33 34.15 -16.06
CA ALA A 345 7.83 32.91 -15.47
C ALA A 345 6.77 32.24 -16.36
N GLY A 346 5.85 33.03 -16.93
CA GLY A 346 4.83 32.54 -17.87
C GLY A 346 5.43 31.87 -19.09
N LEU A 347 6.38 32.53 -19.76
CA LEU A 347 7.06 32.00 -20.96
C LEU A 347 7.74 30.65 -20.70
N PHE A 348 8.44 30.51 -19.58
CA PHE A 348 9.08 29.24 -19.22
C PHE A 348 8.06 28.15 -18.85
N PHE A 349 6.91 28.50 -18.27
CA PHE A 349 5.82 27.53 -18.07
C PHE A 349 5.14 27.14 -19.39
N ASP A 350 5.02 28.05 -20.36
CA ASP A 350 4.56 27.73 -21.71
C ASP A 350 5.49 26.71 -22.37
N GLN A 351 6.79 26.96 -22.31
CA GLN A 351 7.80 26.04 -22.83
C GLN A 351 7.75 24.69 -22.12
N ALA A 352 7.64 24.65 -20.79
CA ALA A 352 7.53 23.40 -20.04
C ALA A 352 6.31 22.57 -20.46
N ILE A 353 5.16 23.23 -20.69
CA ILE A 353 3.94 22.57 -21.18
C ILE A 353 4.15 22.07 -22.61
N GLY A 354 4.75 22.88 -23.49
CA GLY A 354 5.04 22.50 -24.87
C GLY A 354 6.00 21.31 -24.99
N GLN A 355 6.91 21.16 -24.03
CA GLN A 355 7.83 20.01 -23.92
C GLN A 355 7.24 18.83 -23.13
N ASN A 356 5.91 18.80 -22.90
CA ASN A 356 5.22 17.70 -22.23
C ASN A 356 5.73 17.35 -20.82
N VAL A 357 6.06 18.35 -20.00
CA VAL A 357 6.50 18.13 -18.61
C VAL A 357 5.54 17.18 -17.84
N GLU A 358 6.10 16.19 -17.16
CA GLU A 358 5.30 15.21 -16.43
C GLU A 358 4.58 15.85 -15.24
N ASN A 359 5.24 16.81 -14.60
CA ASN A 359 4.74 17.49 -13.43
C ASN A 359 3.58 18.45 -13.76
N LYS A 360 2.36 17.93 -13.59
CA LYS A 360 1.11 18.67 -13.82
C LYS A 360 0.91 19.89 -12.91
N SER A 361 1.75 20.10 -11.90
CA SER A 361 1.74 21.35 -11.11
C SER A 361 2.08 22.59 -11.94
N VAL A 362 2.67 22.43 -13.13
CA VAL A 362 2.88 23.53 -14.07
C VAL A 362 1.60 24.33 -14.36
N TYR A 363 0.44 23.67 -14.47
CA TYR A 363 -0.84 24.33 -14.71
C TYR A 363 -1.30 25.17 -13.51
N TYR A 364 -1.02 24.70 -12.29
CA TYR A 364 -1.25 25.51 -11.09
C TYR A 364 -0.36 26.75 -11.07
N TRP A 365 0.94 26.59 -11.33
CA TRP A 365 1.87 27.71 -11.33
C TRP A 365 1.56 28.73 -12.42
N LYS A 366 1.16 28.26 -13.59
CA LYS A 366 0.70 29.10 -14.69
C LYS A 366 -0.56 29.88 -14.33
N GLY A 367 -1.56 29.23 -13.72
CA GLY A 367 -2.73 29.92 -13.21
C GLY A 367 -2.39 30.99 -12.18
N LEU A 368 -1.42 30.73 -11.29
CA LEU A 368 -0.93 31.70 -10.30
C LEU A 368 -0.19 32.89 -10.95
N VAL A 369 0.63 32.63 -11.97
CA VAL A 369 1.27 33.69 -12.76
C VAL A 369 0.22 34.53 -13.47
N SER A 370 -0.76 33.93 -14.13
CA SER A 370 -1.86 34.65 -14.79
C SER A 370 -2.67 35.49 -13.80
N GLU A 371 -2.97 34.96 -12.60
CA GLU A 371 -3.64 35.73 -11.54
C GLU A 371 -2.80 36.95 -11.12
N LYS A 372 -1.48 36.78 -10.95
CA LYS A 372 -0.55 37.87 -10.60
C LYS A 372 -0.37 38.91 -11.71
N ARG A 373 -0.61 38.53 -12.96
CA ARG A 373 -0.64 39.42 -14.13
C ARG A 373 -2.02 40.07 -14.34
N GLY A 374 -3.02 39.75 -13.53
CA GLY A 374 -4.39 40.27 -13.67
C GLY A 374 -5.23 39.55 -14.74
N LEU A 375 -4.71 38.49 -15.35
CA LEU A 375 -5.37 37.71 -16.41
C LEU A 375 -6.31 36.66 -15.80
N LYS A 376 -7.46 37.12 -15.29
CA LYS A 376 -8.38 36.31 -14.49
C LYS A 376 -8.97 35.10 -15.23
N GLU A 377 -9.38 35.28 -16.49
CA GLU A 377 -9.96 34.20 -17.31
C GLU A 377 -8.92 33.12 -17.63
N GLU A 378 -7.69 33.54 -17.92
CA GLU A 378 -6.58 32.62 -18.16
C GLU A 378 -6.24 31.83 -16.88
N ALA A 379 -6.21 32.51 -15.73
CA ALA A 379 -6.00 31.86 -14.43
C ALA A 379 -7.09 30.81 -14.13
N LEU A 380 -8.36 31.13 -14.37
CA LEU A 380 -9.48 30.20 -14.24
C LEU A 380 -9.29 28.97 -15.14
N ASN A 381 -8.90 29.16 -16.41
CA ASN A 381 -8.68 28.06 -17.34
C ASN A 381 -7.61 27.09 -16.83
N TYR A 382 -6.43 27.59 -16.45
CA TYR A 382 -5.34 26.72 -15.98
C TYR A 382 -5.63 26.04 -14.65
N TYR A 383 -6.31 26.72 -13.72
CA TYR A 383 -6.76 26.08 -12.49
C TYR A 383 -7.78 24.97 -12.77
N ASN A 384 -8.75 25.18 -13.66
CA ASN A 384 -9.69 24.13 -14.05
C ASN A 384 -9.00 22.95 -14.74
N GLN A 385 -8.00 23.21 -15.59
CA GLN A 385 -7.19 22.14 -16.19
C GLN A 385 -6.45 21.33 -15.12
N PHE A 386 -5.81 21.99 -14.16
CA PHE A 386 -5.14 21.32 -13.04
C PHE A 386 -6.11 20.41 -12.25
N VAL A 387 -7.33 20.89 -12.03
CA VAL A 387 -8.41 20.13 -11.36
C VAL A 387 -8.87 18.92 -12.18
N ARG A 388 -9.08 19.09 -13.49
CA ARG A 388 -9.53 18.01 -14.39
C ARG A 388 -8.55 16.83 -14.45
N MET A 389 -7.27 17.08 -14.20
CA MET A 389 -6.24 16.04 -14.09
C MET A 389 -6.31 15.22 -12.79
N GLY A 390 -7.46 15.22 -12.09
CA GLY A 390 -7.70 14.42 -10.88
C GLY A 390 -6.95 14.91 -9.63
N ARG A 391 -6.32 16.09 -9.66
CA ARG A 391 -5.56 16.62 -8.54
C ARG A 391 -6.46 17.42 -7.61
N ASN A 392 -6.55 17.01 -6.34
CA ASN A 392 -7.26 17.75 -5.30
C ASN A 392 -6.27 18.58 -4.47
N ASN A 393 -6.29 19.91 -4.62
CA ASN A 393 -5.36 20.82 -3.95
C ASN A 393 -6.12 21.96 -3.30
N PHE A 394 -5.92 22.13 -1.98
CA PHE A 394 -6.56 23.16 -1.19
C PHE A 394 -6.37 24.57 -1.76
N TRP A 395 -5.14 24.93 -2.13
CA TRP A 395 -4.83 26.27 -2.61
C TRP A 395 -5.46 26.57 -3.97
N VAL A 396 -5.64 25.56 -4.82
CA VAL A 396 -6.29 25.72 -6.13
C VAL A 396 -7.79 25.93 -5.98
N SER A 397 -8.47 25.10 -5.19
CA SER A 397 -9.92 25.26 -4.97
C SER A 397 -10.25 26.57 -4.26
N LEU A 398 -9.39 27.07 -3.37
CA LEU A 398 -9.57 28.39 -2.73
C LEU A 398 -9.47 29.53 -3.74
N ARG A 399 -8.50 29.45 -4.65
CA ARG A 399 -8.32 30.46 -5.71
C ARG A 399 -9.45 30.42 -6.73
N LEU A 400 -9.88 29.23 -7.15
CA LEU A 400 -11.04 29.05 -8.01
C LEU A 400 -12.31 29.61 -7.38
N ALA A 401 -12.60 29.28 -6.12
CA ALA A 401 -13.76 29.81 -5.41
C ALA A 401 -13.75 31.35 -5.37
N LYS A 402 -12.60 31.94 -5.03
CA LYS A 402 -12.42 33.41 -5.04
C LYS A 402 -12.66 34.02 -6.42
N LEU A 403 -12.09 33.43 -7.47
CA LEU A 403 -12.25 33.92 -8.85
C LEU A 403 -13.70 33.75 -9.35
N TYR A 404 -14.37 32.65 -9.00
CA TYR A 404 -15.78 32.45 -9.33
C TYR A 404 -16.71 33.42 -8.60
N LEU A 405 -16.46 33.73 -7.32
CA LEU A 405 -17.20 34.76 -6.59
C LEU A 405 -17.04 36.13 -7.23
N GLN A 406 -15.82 36.51 -7.62
CA GLN A 406 -15.57 37.77 -8.32
C GLN A 406 -16.29 37.87 -9.67
N LYS A 407 -16.60 36.73 -10.30
CA LYS A 407 -17.32 36.63 -11.57
C LYS A 407 -18.85 36.49 -11.36
N GLY A 408 -19.34 36.46 -10.13
CA GLY A 408 -20.75 36.20 -9.82
C GLY A 408 -21.19 34.74 -10.05
N ALA A 409 -20.26 33.81 -10.29
CA ALA A 409 -20.54 32.40 -10.51
C ALA A 409 -20.67 31.64 -9.18
N THR A 410 -21.68 32.00 -8.38
CA THR A 410 -21.90 31.52 -7.01
C THR A 410 -22.01 29.99 -6.89
N THR A 411 -22.67 29.33 -7.83
CA THR A 411 -22.82 27.86 -7.84
C THR A 411 -21.47 27.14 -7.99
N LYS A 412 -20.60 27.64 -8.88
CA LYS A 412 -19.25 27.09 -9.09
C LYS A 412 -18.33 27.38 -7.91
N ALA A 413 -18.47 28.56 -7.29
CA ALA A 413 -17.75 28.91 -6.08
C ALA A 413 -18.12 27.99 -4.91
N LYS A 414 -19.42 27.72 -4.71
CA LYS A 414 -19.93 26.80 -3.69
C LYS A 414 -19.37 25.39 -3.88
N TRP A 415 -19.38 24.88 -5.11
CA TRP A 415 -18.81 23.57 -5.44
C TRP A 415 -17.32 23.46 -5.05
N GLU A 416 -16.52 24.48 -5.36
CA GLU A 416 -15.11 24.50 -4.97
C GLU A 416 -14.90 24.63 -3.46
N MET A 417 -15.79 25.34 -2.74
CA MET A 417 -15.77 25.40 -1.28
C MET A 417 -16.13 24.07 -0.61
N GLU A 418 -17.09 23.32 -1.15
CA GLU A 418 -17.42 21.97 -0.69
C GLU A 418 -16.23 21.02 -0.89
N ARG A 419 -15.53 21.17 -2.01
CA ARG A 419 -14.30 20.42 -2.29
C ARG A 419 -13.14 20.79 -1.35
N LEU A 420 -12.99 22.07 -0.98
CA LEU A 420 -12.07 22.51 0.09
C LEU A 420 -12.39 21.83 1.41
N LEU A 421 -13.66 21.77 1.79
CA LEU A 421 -14.12 21.12 3.01
C LEU A 421 -13.75 19.63 2.99
N HIS A 422 -13.94 18.94 1.86
CA HIS A 422 -13.52 17.54 1.71
C HIS A 422 -12.02 17.33 1.86
N VAL A 423 -11.18 18.22 1.31
CA VAL A 423 -9.72 18.16 1.49
C VAL A 423 -9.35 18.44 2.95
N LEU A 424 -9.91 19.48 3.55
CA LEU A 424 -9.68 19.85 4.95
C LEU A 424 -10.09 18.74 5.91
N LEU A 425 -11.25 18.10 5.71
CA LEU A 425 -11.73 16.96 6.51
C LEU A 425 -10.81 15.73 6.39
N ARG A 426 -10.09 15.60 5.26
CA ARG A 426 -9.08 14.55 5.06
C ARG A 426 -7.76 14.88 5.75
N THR A 427 -7.37 16.16 5.82
CA THR A 427 -6.10 16.62 6.44
C THR A 427 -6.19 17.01 7.93
N PHE A 428 -7.32 17.51 8.43
CA PHE A 428 -7.54 17.99 9.81
C PHE A 428 -8.42 17.02 10.60
N LYS A 429 -8.01 15.75 10.67
CA LYS A 429 -8.79 14.73 11.39
C LYS A 429 -8.57 14.72 12.92
N GLU A 430 -8.18 15.86 13.51
CA GLU A 430 -8.01 16.00 14.97
C GLU A 430 -8.65 17.25 15.61
N PHE A 431 -9.31 18.18 14.92
CA PHE A 431 -9.97 19.31 15.61
C PHE A 431 -11.37 19.68 15.07
N CYS A 432 -12.34 19.63 15.98
CA CYS A 432 -13.65 20.32 16.00
C CYS A 432 -14.79 19.89 15.05
N VAL A 433 -15.58 18.91 15.51
CA VAL A 433 -17.00 18.72 15.13
C VAL A 433 -17.87 19.93 15.54
N SER A 434 -17.40 20.77 16.49
CA SER A 434 -18.10 21.99 16.93
C SER A 434 -17.97 23.18 15.96
N LEU A 435 -16.81 23.37 15.32
CA LEU A 435 -16.65 24.39 14.27
C LEU A 435 -17.50 24.04 13.03
N LEU A 436 -17.68 22.75 12.74
CA LEU A 436 -18.53 22.25 11.65
C LEU A 436 -19.99 22.70 11.76
N TRP A 437 -20.52 22.86 12.98
CA TRP A 437 -21.88 23.37 13.21
C TRP A 437 -21.98 24.89 13.10
N GLN A 438 -20.96 25.63 13.55
CA GLN A 438 -20.93 27.09 13.44
C GLN A 438 -20.69 27.55 11.99
N TRP A 439 -19.84 26.87 11.23
CA TRP A 439 -19.54 27.21 9.84
C TRP A 439 -20.65 26.80 8.86
N ARG A 440 -21.38 25.70 9.13
CA ARG A 440 -22.59 25.34 8.36
C ARG A 440 -23.69 26.40 8.45
N LYS A 441 -23.83 27.07 9.60
CA LYS A 441 -24.81 28.16 9.76
C LYS A 441 -24.45 29.40 8.93
N VAL A 442 -23.17 29.73 8.80
CA VAL A 442 -22.70 30.88 8.00
C VAL A 442 -22.81 30.63 6.49
N LEU A 443 -22.62 29.38 6.03
CA LEU A 443 -22.77 28.99 4.62
C LEU A 443 -24.22 28.87 4.14
N TRP A 444 -25.21 28.91 5.04
CA TRP A 444 -26.64 28.88 4.72
C TRP A 444 -27.30 30.25 4.91
N SER A 445 -26.56 31.27 5.33
CA SER A 445 -27.03 32.65 5.51
C SER A 445 -26.53 33.62 4.43
N PHE A 446 -25.95 33.10 3.35
CA PHE A 446 -25.71 33.76 2.06
C PHE A 446 -26.34 32.91 0.97
#